data_AF-A0A956M5M5-F1
#
_entry.id   AF-A0A956M5M5-F1
#
_cell.length_a   1.000
_cell.length_b   1.000
_cell.length_c   1.000
_cell.angle_alpha   90.00
_cell.angle_beta   90.00
_cell.angle_gamma   90.00
#
_symmetry.space_group_name_H-M   'P 1'
#
loop_
_entity.id
_entity.type
_entity.pdbx_description
1 polymer ?
#
loop_
_entity_poly.entity_id
_entity_poly.type
_entity_poly.pdbx_seq_one_letter_code
_entity_poly.pdbx_strand_id
1 'polypeptide(L)'
;LGLARNPRLEKLLAPTMDRAFEVSSHTGKPARRFGEWQYSTLETWSRQRRVIGKPEITQRGENPRFIVTSLPASRNAARRVYEEIYCARGDMENRIKEQQLDLFATRTPGRLMRVNQLRLWFSSVAYVLLNELRRLGLAGTRWAGARPSTLRLRLLKIGARVRVTAR
;
A
#
# COMPACT_ATOMS: atom_id res chain seq x y z
N LEU A 1 3.50 -5.76 8.90
CA LEU A 1 2.87 -4.50 9.39
C LEU A 1 3.97 -3.52 9.80
N GLY A 2 3.77 -2.22 9.59
CA GLY A 2 4.74 -1.21 10.05
C GLY A 2 4.86 -1.23 11.57
N LEU A 3 6.09 -1.11 12.07
CA LEU A 3 6.40 -1.06 13.50
C LEU A 3 7.02 0.31 13.81
N ALA A 4 6.51 0.95 14.87
CA ALA A 4 7.05 2.21 15.33
C ALA A 4 8.50 2.06 15.81
N ARG A 5 9.28 3.13 15.63
CA ARG A 5 10.65 3.22 16.14
C ARG A 5 10.62 3.22 17.68
N ASN A 6 11.62 2.60 18.28
CA ASN A 6 11.90 2.71 19.71
C ASN A 6 13.39 2.49 19.96
N PRO A 7 13.92 2.93 21.13
CA PRO A 7 15.36 2.86 21.41
C PRO A 7 15.95 1.45 21.33
N ARG A 8 15.20 0.40 21.68
CA ARG A 8 15.68 -1.00 21.60
C ARG A 8 15.85 -1.45 20.16
N LEU A 9 14.88 -1.11 19.29
CA LEU A 9 14.96 -1.43 17.86
C LEU A 9 16.06 -0.63 17.16
N GLU A 10 16.23 0.63 17.51
CA GLU A 10 17.31 1.47 16.95
C GLU A 10 18.68 0.94 17.35
N LYS A 11 18.85 0.52 18.61
CA LYS A 11 20.09 -0.13 19.07
C LYS A 11 20.38 -1.43 18.31
N LEU A 12 19.36 -2.25 18.04
CA LEU A 12 19.52 -3.46 17.21
C LEU A 12 19.89 -3.12 15.76
N LEU A 13 19.35 -2.02 15.22
CA LEU A 13 19.59 -1.58 13.85
C LEU A 13 20.95 -0.92 13.65
N ALA A 14 21.53 -0.29 14.69
CA ALA A 14 22.73 0.54 14.62
C ALA A 14 23.89 -0.09 13.83
N PRO A 15 24.31 -1.36 14.10
CA PRO A 15 25.41 -1.95 13.33
C PRO A 15 25.13 -2.10 11.83
N THR A 16 23.85 -2.22 11.46
CA THR A 16 23.44 -2.30 10.05
C THR A 16 23.29 -0.90 9.44
N MET A 17 22.99 0.11 10.25
CA MET A 17 22.97 1.51 9.85
C MET A 17 24.38 2.02 9.56
N ASP A 18 25.36 1.71 10.41
CA ASP A 18 26.77 2.10 10.23
C ASP A 18 27.31 1.59 8.88
N ARG A 19 27.05 0.32 8.57
CA ARG A 19 27.40 -0.27 7.27
C ARG A 19 26.70 0.40 6.09
N ALA A 20 25.46 0.86 6.27
CA ALA A 20 24.75 1.60 5.22
C ALA A 20 25.36 2.99 5.05
N PHE A 21 25.75 3.65 6.16
CA PHE A 21 26.44 4.92 6.15
C PHE A 21 27.79 4.83 5.44
N GLU A 22 28.64 3.86 5.78
CA GLU A 22 29.92 3.63 5.11
C GLU A 22 29.75 3.53 3.59
N VAL A 23 28.80 2.70 3.12
CA VAL A 23 28.54 2.53 1.68
C VAL A 23 28.04 3.83 1.05
N SER A 24 27.15 4.55 1.73
CA SER A 24 26.62 5.83 1.23
C SER A 24 27.72 6.89 1.13
N SER A 25 28.61 6.96 2.11
CA SER A 25 29.72 7.92 2.19
C SER A 25 30.78 7.64 1.11
N HIS A 26 31.09 6.37 0.84
CA HIS A 26 32.03 6.01 -0.22
C HIS A 26 31.46 6.22 -1.63
N THR A 27 30.15 6.00 -1.83
CA THR A 27 29.53 6.06 -3.16
C THR A 27 28.86 7.39 -3.49
N GLY A 28 28.62 8.24 -2.49
CA GLY A 28 27.81 9.46 -2.61
C GLY A 28 26.33 9.19 -2.93
N LYS A 29 25.88 7.93 -2.91
CA LYS A 29 24.52 7.52 -3.31
C LYS A 29 23.75 6.96 -2.12
N PRO A 30 22.41 7.06 -2.10
CA PRO A 30 21.60 6.44 -1.07
C PRO A 30 21.88 4.94 -0.93
N ALA A 31 22.18 4.51 0.28
CA ALA A 31 22.45 3.11 0.58
C ALA A 31 21.32 2.51 1.42
N ARG A 32 20.88 1.31 1.02
CA ARG A 32 19.91 0.51 1.78
C ARG A 32 20.52 -0.83 2.15
N ARG A 33 20.25 -1.25 3.38
CA ARG A 33 20.54 -2.60 3.88
C ARG A 33 19.27 -3.13 4.55
N PHE A 34 19.34 -4.35 5.07
CA PHE A 34 18.25 -4.97 5.83
C PHE A 34 18.84 -5.73 7.00
N GLY A 35 18.29 -5.53 8.19
CA GLY A 35 18.55 -6.33 9.38
C GLY A 35 17.28 -7.06 9.81
N GLU A 36 17.42 -8.20 10.47
CA GLU A 36 16.28 -8.94 10.99
C GLU A 36 16.57 -9.63 12.32
N TRP A 37 15.57 -9.69 13.18
CA TRP A 37 15.68 -10.24 14.53
C TRP A 37 14.35 -10.86 14.99
N GLN A 38 14.43 -11.75 15.97
CA GLN A 38 13.26 -12.08 16.80
C GLN A 38 13.13 -11.01 17.89
N TYR A 39 11.95 -10.41 18.00
CA TYR A 39 11.70 -9.30 18.90
C TYR A 39 10.35 -9.47 19.60
N SER A 40 10.28 -9.07 20.86
CA SER A 40 9.04 -8.89 21.62
C SER A 40 9.06 -7.55 22.34
N THR A 41 7.88 -6.95 22.49
CA THR A 41 7.70 -5.88 23.48
C THR A 41 7.83 -6.46 24.88
N LEU A 42 8.02 -5.60 25.87
CA LEU A 42 8.18 -6.04 27.26
C LEU A 42 6.88 -6.59 27.85
N GLU A 43 5.75 -5.96 27.49
CA GLU A 43 4.46 -6.23 28.15
C GLU A 43 3.35 -6.62 27.18
N THR A 44 3.32 -6.02 25.98
CA THR A 44 2.14 -6.10 25.11
C THR A 44 2.10 -7.29 24.16
N TRP A 45 3.23 -7.98 23.95
CA TRP A 45 3.33 -9.09 23.01
C TRP A 45 3.47 -10.40 23.76
N SER A 46 2.54 -11.32 23.52
CA SER A 46 2.56 -12.67 24.11
C SER A 46 3.67 -13.58 23.58
N ARG A 47 4.38 -13.17 22.53
CA ARG A 47 5.48 -13.94 21.93
C ARG A 47 6.42 -13.09 21.10
N GLN A 48 7.62 -13.61 20.89
CA GLN A 48 8.56 -13.07 19.93
C GLN A 48 8.04 -13.21 18.50
N ARG A 49 8.34 -12.21 17.68
CA ARG A 49 8.01 -12.19 16.26
C ARG A 49 9.21 -11.69 15.46
N ARG A 50 9.26 -12.09 14.20
CA ARG A 50 10.28 -11.61 13.26
C ARG A 50 10.04 -10.14 12.94
N VAL A 51 11.05 -9.32 13.21
CA VAL A 51 11.09 -7.89 12.88
C VAL A 51 12.18 -7.67 11.86
N ILE A 52 11.86 -6.95 10.80
CA ILE A 52 12.80 -6.53 9.76
C ILE A 52 12.99 -5.02 9.88
N GLY A 53 14.25 -4.59 9.99
CA GLY A 53 14.65 -3.20 9.91
C GLY A 53 15.21 -2.88 8.53
N LYS A 54 14.77 -1.77 7.94
CA LYS A 54 15.38 -1.14 6.78
C LYS A 54 16.16 0.09 7.26
N PRO A 55 17.48 -0.03 7.47
CA PRO A 55 18.35 1.13 7.50
C PRO A 55 18.50 1.67 6.07
N GLU A 56 18.22 2.96 5.92
CA GLU A 56 18.36 3.69 4.67
C GLU A 56 19.02 5.02 4.97
N ILE A 57 20.12 5.32 4.27
CA ILE A 57 20.72 6.64 4.25
C ILE A 57 20.23 7.35 3.01
N THR A 58 19.60 8.50 3.22
CA THR A 58 19.14 9.39 2.15
C THR A 58 19.98 10.67 2.16
N GLN A 59 19.84 11.51 1.13
CA GLN A 59 20.44 12.85 1.12
C GLN A 59 19.96 13.74 2.30
N ARG A 60 18.83 13.39 2.93
CA ARG A 60 18.26 14.10 4.09
C ARG A 60 18.64 13.45 5.43
N GLY A 61 19.56 12.50 5.43
CA GLY A 61 19.97 11.74 6.61
C GLY A 61 19.33 10.36 6.71
N GLU A 62 19.38 9.80 7.92
CA GLU A 62 18.94 8.45 8.25
C GLU A 62 17.40 8.30 8.22
N ASN A 63 16.93 7.21 7.63
CA ASN A 63 15.50 6.89 7.53
C ASN A 63 15.23 5.42 7.94
N PRO A 64 15.47 5.06 9.22
CA PRO A 64 15.19 3.72 9.72
C PRO A 64 13.69 3.43 9.71
N ARG A 65 13.31 2.27 9.15
CA ARG A 65 11.93 1.78 9.18
C ARG A 65 11.88 0.34 9.64
N PHE A 66 10.87 -0.02 10.42
CA PHE A 66 10.70 -1.37 10.93
C PHE A 66 9.37 -1.96 10.48
N ILE A 67 9.37 -3.28 10.22
CA ILE A 67 8.16 -4.04 9.95
C ILE A 67 8.16 -5.34 10.77
N VAL A 68 6.99 -5.75 11.23
CA VAL A 68 6.75 -7.08 11.81
C VAL A 68 6.17 -8.00 10.75
N THR A 69 6.63 -9.24 10.69
CA THR A 69 6.11 -10.26 9.78
C THR A 69 6.01 -11.62 10.47
N SER A 70 5.04 -12.44 10.04
CA SER A 70 4.95 -13.86 10.37
C SER A 70 5.54 -14.76 9.29
N LEU A 71 6.03 -14.18 8.17
CA LEU A 71 6.63 -14.94 7.08
C LEU A 71 7.97 -15.53 7.52
N PRO A 72 8.21 -16.84 7.30
CA PRO A 72 9.43 -17.51 7.73
C PRO A 72 10.64 -17.01 6.92
N ALA A 73 11.78 -16.86 7.59
CA ALA A 73 13.03 -16.42 6.96
C ALA A 73 13.54 -17.40 5.90
N SER A 74 13.34 -18.71 6.10
CA SER A 74 13.76 -19.77 5.18
C SER A 74 13.22 -19.64 3.76
N ARG A 75 12.03 -19.04 3.58
CA ARG A 75 11.39 -18.86 2.28
C ARG A 75 11.32 -17.40 1.83
N ASN A 76 11.56 -16.46 2.73
CA ASN A 76 11.33 -15.04 2.49
C ASN A 76 12.45 -14.21 3.10
N ALA A 77 13.44 -13.85 2.27
CA ALA A 77 14.51 -12.94 2.65
C ALA A 77 13.96 -11.57 3.09
N ALA A 78 14.61 -10.94 4.08
CA ALA A 78 14.17 -9.67 4.66
C ALA A 78 13.93 -8.56 3.61
N ARG A 79 14.85 -8.44 2.64
CA ARG A 79 14.72 -7.51 1.50
C ARG A 79 13.45 -7.74 0.71
N ARG A 80 13.19 -8.97 0.30
CA ARG A 80 12.00 -9.36 -0.47
C ARG A 80 10.71 -9.05 0.28
N VAL A 81 10.65 -9.41 1.56
CA VAL A 81 9.48 -9.10 2.41
C VAL A 81 9.23 -7.60 2.47
N TYR A 82 10.27 -6.79 2.58
CA TYR A 82 10.11 -5.34 2.63
C TYR A 82 9.72 -4.76 1.26
N GLU A 83 10.49 -5.04 0.22
CA GLU A 83 10.39 -4.37 -1.08
C GLU A 83 9.23 -4.88 -1.93
N GLU A 84 8.97 -6.19 -1.95
CA GLU A 84 7.94 -6.76 -2.81
C GLU A 84 6.60 -6.88 -2.08
N ILE A 85 6.60 -7.25 -0.80
CA ILE A 85 5.36 -7.56 -0.08
C ILE A 85 4.86 -6.34 0.70
N TYR A 86 5.72 -5.75 1.55
CA TYR A 86 5.32 -4.64 2.38
C TYR A 86 5.12 -3.35 1.59
N CYS A 87 6.05 -3.00 0.69
CA CYS A 87 5.93 -1.80 -0.13
C CYS A 87 4.77 -1.87 -1.12
N ALA A 88 4.40 -3.05 -1.63
CA ALA A 88 3.21 -3.22 -2.48
C ALA A 88 1.91 -2.81 -1.77
N ARG A 89 1.87 -2.79 -0.43
CA ARG A 89 0.74 -2.23 0.32
C ARG A 89 0.46 -0.77 -0.05
N GLY A 90 1.48 0.00 -0.45
CA GLY A 90 1.29 1.38 -0.90
C GLY A 90 0.34 1.49 -2.10
N ASP A 91 0.22 0.45 -2.91
CA ASP A 91 -0.73 0.44 -4.02
C ASP A 91 -2.19 0.44 -3.53
N MET A 92 -2.49 -0.16 -2.37
CA MET A 92 -3.85 -0.13 -1.81
C MET A 92 -4.36 1.30 -1.56
N GLU A 93 -3.49 2.22 -1.19
CA GLU A 93 -3.84 3.64 -1.05
C GLU A 93 -4.24 4.23 -2.41
N ASN A 94 -3.54 3.85 -3.49
CA ASN A 94 -3.93 4.25 -4.84
C ASN A 94 -5.29 3.63 -5.23
N ARG A 95 -5.57 2.37 -4.84
CA ARG A 95 -6.88 1.72 -5.08
C ARG A 95 -8.02 2.40 -4.32
N ILE A 96 -7.76 2.89 -3.10
CA ILE A 96 -8.72 3.69 -2.34
C ILE A 96 -8.97 5.03 -3.04
N LYS A 97 -7.90 5.71 -3.50
CA LYS A 97 -8.01 6.96 -4.26
C LYS A 97 -8.77 6.80 -5.57
N GLU A 98 -8.57 5.70 -6.30
CA GLU A 98 -9.35 5.37 -7.49
C GLU A 98 -10.85 5.29 -7.15
N GLN A 99 -11.24 4.65 -6.04
CA GLN A 99 -12.65 4.61 -5.63
C GLN A 99 -13.19 5.99 -5.25
N GLN A 100 -12.42 6.77 -4.49
CA GLN A 100 -12.83 8.08 -4.00
C GLN A 100 -12.96 9.11 -5.14
N LEU A 101 -11.93 9.21 -5.98
CA LEU A 101 -11.81 10.23 -7.02
C LEU A 101 -12.48 9.80 -8.32
N ASP A 102 -12.27 8.55 -8.75
CA ASP A 102 -12.73 8.09 -10.04
C ASP A 102 -14.13 7.48 -9.97
N LEU A 103 -14.56 6.94 -8.82
CA LEU A 103 -15.87 6.27 -8.69
C LEU A 103 -16.79 6.91 -7.65
N PHE A 104 -16.46 8.14 -7.21
CA PHE A 104 -17.31 8.97 -6.37
C PHE A 104 -17.66 8.38 -5.00
N ALA A 105 -16.81 7.50 -4.45
CA ALA A 105 -17.06 6.87 -3.15
C ALA A 105 -17.21 7.87 -1.99
N THR A 106 -16.73 9.11 -2.15
CA THR A 106 -16.87 10.20 -1.16
C THR A 106 -18.13 11.04 -1.34
N ARG A 107 -18.91 10.84 -2.42
CA ARG A 107 -20.15 11.61 -2.67
C ARG A 107 -21.32 11.02 -1.90
N THR A 108 -21.39 11.39 -0.63
CA THR A 108 -22.37 10.95 0.37
C THR A 108 -23.33 12.08 0.82
N PRO A 109 -24.18 12.63 -0.08
CA PRO A 109 -25.06 13.76 0.24
C PRO A 109 -26.34 13.36 1.00
N GLY A 110 -26.57 12.07 1.22
CA GLY A 110 -27.78 11.58 1.87
C GLY A 110 -27.85 12.05 3.32
N ARG A 111 -29.06 12.39 3.80
CA ARG A 111 -29.30 12.77 5.20
C ARG A 111 -29.08 11.62 6.19
N LEU A 112 -29.26 10.37 5.74
CA LEU A 112 -29.15 9.17 6.58
C LEU A 112 -27.88 8.38 6.24
N MET A 113 -27.19 7.90 7.27
CA MET A 113 -25.96 7.10 7.12
C MET A 113 -26.18 5.87 6.22
N ARG A 114 -27.30 5.13 6.40
CA ARG A 114 -27.63 3.95 5.59
C ARG A 114 -27.69 4.22 4.07
N VAL A 115 -28.15 5.42 3.69
CA VAL A 115 -28.19 5.82 2.27
C VAL A 115 -26.78 6.04 1.74
N ASN A 116 -25.93 6.68 2.53
CA ASN A 116 -24.54 6.92 2.18
C ASN A 116 -23.71 5.63 2.14
N GLN A 117 -23.99 4.68 3.05
CA GLN A 117 -23.40 3.35 3.05
C GLN A 117 -23.73 2.58 1.77
N LEU A 118 -24.99 2.59 1.33
CA LEU A 118 -25.39 1.95 0.08
C LEU A 118 -24.68 2.59 -1.13
N ARG A 119 -24.52 3.92 -1.15
CA ARG A 119 -23.78 4.62 -2.21
C ARG A 119 -22.29 4.24 -2.25
N LEU A 120 -21.68 4.11 -1.08
CA LEU A 120 -20.32 3.61 -0.96
C LEU A 120 -20.22 2.18 -1.51
N TRP A 121 -21.14 1.29 -1.16
CA TRP A 121 -21.18 -0.08 -1.68
C TRP A 121 -21.28 -0.13 -3.20
N PHE A 122 -22.13 0.69 -3.83
CA PHE A 122 -22.18 0.75 -5.30
C PHE A 122 -20.85 1.19 -5.92
N SER A 123 -20.15 2.13 -5.27
CA SER A 123 -18.81 2.56 -5.71
C SER A 123 -17.79 1.42 -5.59
N SER A 124 -17.83 0.66 -4.49
CA SER A 124 -17.00 -0.54 -4.28
C SER A 124 -17.29 -1.65 -5.29
N VAL A 125 -18.57 -1.94 -5.58
CA VAL A 125 -18.96 -2.94 -6.57
C VAL A 125 -18.52 -2.54 -7.96
N ALA A 126 -18.75 -1.28 -8.36
CA ALA A 126 -18.29 -0.75 -9.64
C ALA A 126 -16.76 -0.85 -9.78
N TYR A 127 -16.03 -0.62 -8.69
CA TYR A 127 -14.58 -0.77 -8.67
C TYR A 127 -14.14 -2.22 -8.93
N VAL A 128 -14.76 -3.19 -8.24
CA VAL A 128 -14.47 -4.62 -8.46
C VAL A 128 -14.75 -5.02 -9.91
N LEU A 129 -15.90 -4.60 -10.46
CA LEU A 129 -16.26 -4.89 -11.85
C LEU A 129 -15.26 -4.30 -12.85
N LEU A 130 -14.84 -3.04 -12.66
CA LEU A 130 -13.81 -2.43 -13.51
C LEU A 130 -12.44 -3.10 -13.34
N ASN A 131 -12.12 -3.55 -12.13
CA ASN A 131 -10.89 -4.30 -11.89
C ASN A 131 -10.88 -5.64 -12.63
N GLU A 132 -11.97 -6.39 -12.57
CA GLU A 132 -12.11 -7.66 -13.32
C GLU A 132 -12.16 -7.42 -14.82
N LEU A 133 -12.81 -6.34 -15.28
CA LEU A 133 -12.77 -5.95 -16.69
C LEU A 133 -11.33 -5.70 -17.16
N ARG A 134 -10.51 -5.00 -16.37
CA ARG A 134 -9.08 -4.81 -16.68
C ARG A 134 -8.32 -6.14 -16.72
N ARG A 135 -8.51 -6.96 -15.70
CA ARG A 135 -7.76 -8.21 -15.48
C ARG A 135 -8.08 -9.29 -16.51
N LEU A 136 -9.36 -9.41 -16.89
CA LEU A 136 -9.86 -10.48 -17.74
C LEU A 136 -10.20 -9.97 -19.15
N GLY A 137 -11.03 -8.94 -19.26
CA GLY A 137 -11.58 -8.49 -20.53
C GLY A 137 -10.65 -7.59 -21.35
N LEU A 138 -9.70 -6.90 -20.70
CA LEU A 138 -8.78 -5.95 -21.34
C LEU A 138 -7.32 -6.39 -21.26
N ALA A 139 -7.05 -7.62 -20.81
CA ALA A 139 -5.72 -8.20 -20.74
C ALA A 139 -5.03 -8.12 -22.12
N GLY A 140 -3.76 -7.73 -22.15
CA GLY A 140 -2.99 -7.56 -23.39
C GLY A 140 -3.32 -6.31 -24.21
N THR A 141 -4.32 -5.52 -23.81
CA THR A 141 -4.63 -4.23 -24.46
C THR A 141 -3.95 -3.06 -23.74
N ARG A 142 -3.89 -1.89 -24.40
CA ARG A 142 -3.44 -0.63 -23.77
C ARG A 142 -4.26 -0.22 -22.54
N TRP A 143 -5.44 -0.81 -22.34
CA TRP A 143 -6.36 -0.47 -21.25
C TRP A 143 -6.21 -1.38 -20.02
N ALA A 144 -5.38 -2.42 -20.07
CA ALA A 144 -5.16 -3.33 -18.94
C ALA A 144 -4.70 -2.60 -17.66
N GLY A 145 -3.90 -1.54 -17.82
CA GLY A 145 -3.44 -0.68 -16.72
C GLY A 145 -4.21 0.63 -16.55
N ALA A 146 -5.32 0.83 -17.24
CA ALA A 146 -6.01 2.11 -17.23
C ALA A 146 -6.71 2.39 -15.89
N ARG A 147 -6.83 3.68 -15.55
CA ARG A 147 -7.59 4.10 -14.37
C ARG A 147 -9.10 3.94 -14.60
N PRO A 148 -9.90 3.70 -13.54
CA PRO A 148 -11.36 3.61 -13.66
C PRO A 148 -12.00 4.83 -14.36
N SER A 149 -11.50 6.03 -14.11
CA SER A 149 -11.91 7.26 -14.80
C SER A 149 -11.75 7.16 -16.32
N THR A 150 -10.62 6.61 -16.78
CA THR A 150 -10.32 6.45 -18.20
C THR A 150 -11.25 5.42 -18.84
N LEU A 151 -11.46 4.27 -18.19
CA LEU A 151 -12.37 3.24 -18.67
C LEU A 151 -13.81 3.78 -18.76
N ARG A 152 -14.24 4.54 -17.75
CA ARG A 152 -15.56 5.16 -17.77
C ARG A 152 -15.72 6.15 -18.93
N LEU A 153 -14.72 6.99 -19.19
CA LEU A 153 -14.82 8.00 -20.25
C LEU A 153 -14.66 7.43 -21.66
N ARG A 154 -13.86 6.37 -21.82
CA ARG A 154 -13.47 5.85 -23.15
C ARG A 154 -14.25 4.60 -23.57
N LEU A 155 -14.66 3.75 -22.64
CA LEU A 155 -15.36 2.49 -22.92
C LEU A 155 -16.84 2.54 -22.52
N LEU A 156 -17.16 3.15 -21.37
CA LEU A 156 -18.54 3.18 -20.86
C LEU A 156 -19.27 4.42 -21.35
N LYS A 157 -19.78 4.37 -22.58
CA LYS A 157 -20.60 5.45 -23.14
C LYS A 157 -22.03 5.39 -22.62
N ILE A 158 -22.59 6.55 -22.29
CA ILE A 158 -24.00 6.68 -21.95
C ILE A 158 -24.79 6.66 -23.26
N GLY A 159 -25.52 5.58 -23.53
CA GLY A 159 -26.33 5.43 -24.74
C GLY A 159 -27.65 6.23 -24.69
N ALA A 160 -28.28 6.33 -23.53
CA ALA A 160 -29.52 7.08 -23.33
C ALA A 160 -29.63 7.59 -21.88
N ARG A 161 -30.30 8.74 -21.68
CA ARG A 161 -30.61 9.28 -20.35
C ARG A 161 -32.13 9.35 -20.18
N VAL A 162 -32.68 8.44 -19.38
CA VAL A 162 -34.10 8.49 -19.00
C VAL A 162 -34.28 9.53 -17.90
N ARG A 163 -35.14 10.53 -18.14
CA ARG A 163 -35.52 11.53 -17.14
C ARG A 163 -37.02 11.43 -16.89
N VAL A 164 -37.39 11.06 -15.68
CA VAL A 164 -38.79 11.09 -15.23
C VAL A 164 -39.06 12.48 -14.67
N THR A 165 -39.93 13.25 -15.33
CA THR A 165 -40.24 14.65 -14.97
C THR A 165 -41.56 14.81 -14.22
N ALA A 166 -42.41 13.79 -14.20
CA ALA A 166 -43.64 13.72 -13.41
C ALA A 166 -43.80 12.29 -12.88
N ARG A 167 -44.41 12.15 -11.70
CA ARG A 167 -44.55 10.90 -10.96
C ARG A 167 -45.99 10.40 -11.02
#